data_AF-F0GIW3-F1
#
_entry.id   AF-F0GIW3-F1
#
_cell.length_a   1.000
_cell.length_b   1.000
_cell.length_c   1.000
_cell.angle_alpha   90.00
_cell.angle_beta   90.00
_cell.angle_gamma   90.00
#
_symmetry.space_group_name_H-M   'P 1'
#
loop_
_entity.id
_entity.type
_entity.pdbx_description
1 polymer ?
#
loop_
_entity_poly.entity_id
_entity_poly.type
_entity_poly.pdbx_seq_one_letter_code
_entity_poly.pdbx_strand_id
1 'polypeptide(L)'
;GDTVQVMVELGWPLDARGGDWDATALNHAVFRGNAALTAFLLSHGASWRETQGFGSDVLGTLSWASVNEPADVGEPDWAACARALVAHGLPAAVRDPSDPERVLIDGRSMRFSEAVTEVLLDAREAPAGSR
;
A
#
# COMPACT_ATOMS: atom_id res chain seq x y z
N GLY A 1 12.81 2.98 -11.14
CA GLY A 1 12.69 3.57 -9.79
C GLY A 1 13.59 4.78 -9.64
N ASP A 2 14.76 4.71 -10.25
CA ASP A 2 15.92 5.58 -10.01
C ASP A 2 15.61 7.07 -10.18
N THR A 3 14.83 7.47 -11.20
CA THR A 3 14.44 8.88 -11.38
C THR A 3 13.58 9.41 -10.25
N VAL A 4 12.62 8.61 -9.76
CA VAL A 4 11.74 9.02 -8.64
C VAL A 4 12.54 9.17 -7.36
N GLN A 5 13.51 8.28 -7.10
CA GLN A 5 14.35 8.35 -5.91
C GLN A 5 15.17 9.64 -5.88
N VAL A 6 15.83 9.98 -6.99
CA VAL A 6 16.59 11.24 -7.11
C VAL A 6 15.71 12.46 -6.89
N MET A 7 14.49 12.48 -7.46
CA MET A 7 13.57 13.61 -7.27
C MET A 7 13.18 13.80 -5.80
N VAL A 8 12.91 12.71 -5.08
CA VAL A 8 12.59 12.75 -3.65
C VAL A 8 13.79 13.26 -2.83
N GLU A 9 15.01 12.80 -3.14
CA GLU A 9 16.24 13.27 -2.49
C GLU A 9 16.50 14.76 -2.75
N LEU A 10 16.04 15.29 -3.89
CA LEU A 10 16.08 16.72 -4.21
C LEU A 10 14.94 17.53 -3.57
N GLY A 11 14.11 16.91 -2.73
CA GLY A 11 13.05 17.59 -1.96
C GLY A 11 11.75 17.79 -2.73
N TRP A 12 11.49 17.01 -3.77
CA TRP A 12 10.19 17.04 -4.43
C TRP A 12 9.07 16.56 -3.49
N PRO A 13 7.87 17.14 -3.58
CA PRO A 13 6.73 16.76 -2.74
C PRO A 13 6.30 15.31 -2.99
N LEU A 14 6.05 14.57 -1.90
CA LEU A 14 5.60 13.17 -1.92
C LEU A 14 4.08 13.03 -2.10
N ASP A 15 3.33 14.07 -1.77
CA ASP A 15 1.87 14.17 -1.88
C ASP A 15 1.41 14.77 -3.21
N ALA A 16 2.34 15.19 -4.08
CA ALA A 16 2.00 15.64 -5.42
C ALA A 16 1.33 14.52 -6.21
N ARG A 17 0.19 14.86 -6.81
CA ARG A 17 -0.63 13.94 -7.60
C ARG A 17 -0.46 14.22 -9.09
N GLY A 18 -0.55 13.17 -9.89
CA GLY A 18 -0.47 13.27 -11.33
C GLY A 18 -0.71 11.95 -12.03
N GLY A 19 -0.51 11.94 -13.34
CA GLY A 19 -0.87 10.83 -14.22
C GLY A 19 -2.38 10.76 -14.49
N ASP A 20 -2.78 9.75 -15.26
CA ASP A 20 -4.12 9.67 -15.85
C ASP A 20 -5.26 9.50 -14.84
N TRP A 21 -4.94 9.12 -13.61
CA TRP A 21 -5.90 8.89 -12.52
C TRP A 21 -5.62 9.73 -11.28
N ASP A 22 -4.82 10.80 -11.43
CA ASP A 22 -4.57 11.81 -10.41
C ASP A 22 -4.17 11.22 -9.04
N ALA A 23 -3.00 10.57 -9.00
CA ALA A 23 -2.55 9.79 -7.84
C ALA A 23 -1.13 10.15 -7.43
N THR A 24 -0.81 9.96 -6.13
CA THR A 24 0.53 10.17 -5.59
C THR A 24 1.53 9.13 -6.08
N ALA A 25 2.84 9.43 -5.95
CA ALA A 25 3.89 8.47 -6.27
C ALA A 25 3.73 7.12 -5.52
N LEU A 26 3.25 7.16 -4.28
CA LEU A 26 3.00 5.96 -3.47
C LEU A 26 1.83 5.14 -4.03
N ASN A 27 0.74 5.78 -4.45
CA ASN A 27 -0.36 5.11 -5.13
C ASN A 27 0.11 4.43 -6.43
N HIS A 28 0.89 5.11 -7.27
CA HIS A 28 1.46 4.51 -8.48
C HIS A 28 2.39 3.33 -8.20
N ALA A 29 3.23 3.42 -7.17
CA ALA A 29 4.12 2.34 -6.76
C ALA A 29 3.34 1.10 -6.31
N VAL A 30 2.32 1.29 -5.47
CA VAL A 30 1.47 0.21 -4.97
C VAL A 30 0.61 -0.41 -6.07
N PHE A 31 0.06 0.39 -6.98
CA PHE A 31 -0.68 -0.10 -8.14
C PHE A 31 0.16 -1.11 -8.95
N ARG A 32 1.43 -0.76 -9.21
CA ARG A 32 2.39 -1.61 -9.93
C ARG A 32 2.98 -2.76 -9.11
N GLY A 33 2.63 -2.89 -7.82
CA GLY A 33 3.28 -3.86 -6.93
C GLY A 33 4.78 -3.64 -6.77
N ASN A 34 5.26 -2.40 -6.94
CA ASN A 34 6.69 -2.08 -6.83
C ASN A 34 7.09 -1.88 -5.37
N ALA A 35 7.33 -2.99 -4.68
CA ALA A 35 7.63 -3.00 -3.25
C ALA A 35 8.85 -2.16 -2.85
N ALA A 36 9.91 -2.16 -3.67
CA ALA A 36 11.11 -1.37 -3.41
C ALA A 36 10.81 0.14 -3.42
N LEU A 37 10.05 0.60 -4.42
CA LEU A 37 9.64 2.00 -4.49
C LEU A 37 8.62 2.35 -3.40
N THR A 38 7.69 1.45 -3.08
CA THR A 38 6.74 1.61 -1.97
C THR A 38 7.48 1.83 -0.65
N ALA A 39 8.42 0.95 -0.30
CA ALA A 39 9.22 1.06 0.92
C ALA A 39 10.06 2.34 0.95
N PHE A 40 10.69 2.70 -0.18
CA PHE A 40 11.45 3.94 -0.29
C PHE A 40 10.57 5.19 -0.05
N LEU A 41 9.40 5.28 -0.67
CA LEU A 41 8.53 6.45 -0.51
C LEU A 41 8.02 6.56 0.94
N LEU A 42 7.63 5.44 1.55
CA LEU A 42 7.20 5.39 2.94
C LEU A 42 8.33 5.79 3.92
N SER A 43 9.57 5.36 3.66
CA SER A 43 10.74 5.76 4.49
C SER A 43 11.06 7.25 4.41
N HIS A 44 10.61 7.93 3.36
CA HIS A 44 10.75 9.37 3.17
C HIS A 44 9.52 10.17 3.63
N GLY A 45 8.52 9.51 4.23
CA GLY A 45 7.37 10.18 4.84
C GLY A 45 6.13 10.27 3.94
N ALA A 46 6.07 9.53 2.83
CA ALA A 46 4.83 9.42 2.07
C ALA A 46 3.73 8.82 2.95
N SER A 47 2.53 9.40 2.90
CA SER A 47 1.39 8.94 3.69
C SER A 47 0.53 7.95 2.92
N TRP A 48 0.22 6.81 3.55
CA TRP A 48 -0.72 5.83 2.96
C TRP A 48 -2.17 6.36 2.92
N ARG A 49 -2.47 7.45 3.64
CA ARG A 49 -3.79 8.10 3.61
C ARG A 49 -3.99 9.03 2.41
N GLU A 50 -2.95 9.27 1.61
CA GLU A 50 -3.08 10.12 0.43
C GLU A 50 -4.06 9.53 -0.57
N THR A 51 -5.00 10.37 -1.00
CA THR A 51 -6.07 9.95 -1.90
C THR A 51 -5.65 10.05 -3.36
N GLN A 52 -6.45 9.43 -4.23
CA GLN A 52 -6.31 9.45 -5.69
C GLN A 52 -7.64 9.84 -6.36
N GLY A 53 -7.64 10.06 -7.68
CA GLY A 53 -8.75 10.69 -8.43
C GLY A 53 -10.11 9.99 -8.35
N PHE A 54 -10.14 8.70 -8.04
CA PHE A 54 -11.36 7.92 -7.79
C PHE A 54 -11.84 7.96 -6.33
N GLY A 55 -11.24 8.80 -5.48
CA GLY A 55 -11.68 9.05 -4.11
C GLY A 55 -11.28 7.98 -3.09
N SER A 56 -10.36 7.07 -3.44
CA SER A 56 -9.75 6.12 -2.50
C SER A 56 -8.35 6.54 -2.08
N ASP A 57 -7.73 5.80 -1.17
CA ASP A 57 -6.35 5.99 -0.69
C ASP A 57 -5.43 4.84 -1.14
N VAL A 58 -4.20 4.78 -0.61
CA VAL A 58 -3.22 3.75 -0.96
C VAL A 58 -3.72 2.34 -0.60
N LEU A 59 -4.51 2.18 0.46
CA LEU A 59 -5.14 0.89 0.79
C LEU A 59 -6.19 0.48 -0.25
N GLY A 60 -6.99 1.43 -0.72
CA GLY A 60 -7.91 1.18 -1.83
C GLY A 60 -7.18 0.76 -3.10
N THR A 61 -6.06 1.41 -3.41
CA THR A 61 -5.20 1.03 -4.54
C THR A 61 -4.66 -0.39 -4.38
N LEU A 62 -4.12 -0.75 -3.21
CA LEU A 62 -3.63 -2.10 -2.92
C LEU A 62 -4.76 -3.15 -3.03
N SER A 63 -5.93 -2.84 -2.47
CA SER A 63 -7.12 -3.70 -2.52
C SER A 63 -7.52 -3.99 -3.97
N TRP A 64 -7.66 -2.95 -4.79
CA TRP A 64 -8.06 -3.12 -6.17
C TRP A 64 -6.98 -3.85 -6.99
N ALA A 65 -5.72 -3.42 -6.92
CA ALA A 65 -4.65 -3.98 -7.75
C ALA A 65 -4.39 -5.45 -7.43
N SER A 66 -4.32 -5.80 -6.14
CA SER A 66 -4.09 -7.20 -5.72
C SER A 66 -5.21 -8.15 -6.12
N VAL A 67 -6.47 -7.68 -6.16
CA VAL A 67 -7.62 -8.52 -6.54
C VAL A 67 -7.80 -8.61 -8.06
N ASN A 68 -7.51 -7.54 -8.79
CA ASN A 68 -7.80 -7.45 -10.22
C ASN A 68 -6.62 -7.83 -11.11
N GLU A 69 -5.40 -7.84 -10.56
CA GLU A 69 -4.16 -8.22 -11.24
C GLU A 69 -4.02 -7.62 -12.66
N PRO A 70 -3.87 -6.28 -12.79
CA PRO A 70 -3.89 -5.63 -14.09
C PRO A 70 -2.76 -6.15 -14.99
N ALA A 71 -3.07 -6.46 -16.25
CA ALA A 71 -2.15 -7.18 -17.13
C ALA A 71 -0.85 -6.43 -17.49
N ASP A 72 -0.80 -5.10 -17.29
CA ASP A 72 0.27 -4.21 -17.71
C ASP A 72 1.29 -3.88 -16.61
N VAL A 73 1.19 -4.50 -15.42
CA VAL A 73 2.05 -4.20 -14.27
C VAL A 73 3.31 -5.08 -14.17
N GLY A 74 3.47 -6.07 -15.04
CA GLY A 74 4.65 -6.94 -15.10
C GLY A 74 4.65 -8.04 -14.03
N GLU A 75 5.67 -8.05 -13.16
CA GLU A 75 5.83 -8.99 -12.03
C GLU A 75 5.59 -8.26 -10.69
N PRO A 76 4.33 -8.01 -10.30
CA PRO A 76 4.00 -7.24 -9.11
C PRO A 76 4.22 -8.05 -7.82
N ASP A 77 4.67 -7.39 -6.76
CA ASP A 77 4.72 -7.95 -5.40
C ASP A 77 3.87 -7.09 -4.43
N TRP A 78 2.55 -7.23 -4.54
CA TRP A 78 1.62 -6.53 -3.64
C TRP A 78 1.73 -7.00 -2.18
N ALA A 79 2.14 -8.24 -1.92
CA ALA A 79 2.37 -8.74 -0.57
C ALA A 79 3.54 -8.02 0.10
N ALA A 80 4.63 -7.74 -0.62
CA ALA A 80 5.73 -6.92 -0.12
C ALA A 80 5.35 -5.43 0.00
N CYS A 81 4.50 -4.89 -0.90
CA CYS A 81 3.92 -3.56 -0.69
C CYS A 81 3.12 -3.50 0.63
N ALA A 82 2.31 -4.53 0.92
CA ALA A 82 1.57 -4.63 2.17
C ALA A 82 2.50 -4.70 3.39
N ARG A 83 3.58 -5.49 3.32
CA ARG A 83 4.61 -5.54 4.38
C ARG A 83 5.24 -4.18 4.62
N ALA A 84 5.53 -3.43 3.56
CA ALA A 84 6.07 -2.08 3.69
C ALA A 84 5.06 -1.12 4.36
N LEU A 85 3.78 -1.17 3.98
CA LEU A 85 2.75 -0.35 4.62
C LEU A 85 2.62 -0.66 6.13
N VAL A 86 2.59 -1.94 6.50
CA VAL A 86 2.61 -2.39 7.90
C VAL A 86 3.82 -1.83 8.65
N ALA A 87 5.03 -1.98 8.07
CA ALA A 87 6.27 -1.49 8.68
C ALA A 87 6.28 0.04 8.89
N HIS A 88 5.46 0.79 8.15
CA HIS A 88 5.38 2.25 8.20
C HIS A 88 4.05 2.77 8.79
N GLY A 89 3.45 2.02 9.72
CA GLY A 89 2.38 2.52 10.59
C GLY A 89 0.97 2.34 10.04
N LEU A 90 0.77 1.39 9.13
CA LEU A 90 -0.56 0.89 8.83
C LEU A 90 -1.12 0.14 10.07
N PRO A 91 -2.37 0.42 10.50
CA PRO A 91 -2.97 -0.28 11.65
C PRO A 91 -3.07 -1.79 11.44
N ALA A 92 -3.04 -2.55 12.54
CA ALA A 92 -3.22 -4.00 12.49
C ALA A 92 -4.58 -4.35 11.88
N ALA A 93 -4.58 -5.29 10.94
CA ALA A 93 -5.80 -5.83 10.36
C ALA A 93 -6.32 -7.02 11.18
N VAL A 94 -7.63 -7.16 11.23
CA VAL A 94 -8.30 -8.35 11.79
C VAL A 94 -9.27 -8.92 10.75
N ARG A 95 -9.62 -10.20 10.86
CA ARG A 95 -10.70 -10.77 10.05
C ARG A 95 -11.99 -10.01 10.35
N ASP A 96 -12.74 -9.65 9.31
CA ASP A 96 -14.04 -9.02 9.50
C ASP A 96 -15.03 -10.07 10.06
N PRO A 97 -15.62 -9.87 11.25
CA PRO A 97 -16.56 -10.83 11.84
C PRO A 97 -17.88 -10.95 11.05
N SER A 98 -18.20 -9.97 10.20
CA SER A 98 -19.41 -9.98 9.36
C SER A 98 -19.17 -10.55 7.96
N ASP A 99 -17.91 -10.66 7.52
CA ASP A 99 -17.53 -11.25 6.24
C ASP A 99 -16.12 -11.88 6.30
N PRO A 100 -16.00 -13.21 6.37
CA PRO A 100 -14.70 -13.89 6.54
C PRO A 100 -13.73 -13.68 5.36
N GLU A 101 -14.23 -13.29 4.18
CA GLU A 101 -13.44 -12.99 2.98
C GLU A 101 -12.79 -11.59 3.03
N ARG A 102 -13.08 -10.82 4.09
CA ARG A 102 -12.62 -9.44 4.25
C ARG A 102 -11.79 -9.27 5.52
N VAL A 103 -11.02 -8.19 5.54
CA VAL A 103 -10.29 -7.74 6.72
C VAL A 103 -10.77 -6.35 7.11
N LEU A 104 -10.86 -6.12 8.43
CA LEU A 104 -11.13 -4.83 9.02
C LEU A 104 -9.80 -4.13 9.31
N ILE A 105 -9.60 -2.97 8.71
CA ILE A 105 -8.41 -2.14 8.88
C ILE A 105 -8.81 -0.66 8.97
N ASP A 106 -8.36 0.03 10.00
CA ASP A 106 -8.76 1.43 10.25
C ASP A 106 -10.29 1.66 10.20
N GLY A 107 -11.05 0.71 10.77
CA GLY A 107 -12.52 0.74 10.76
C GLY A 107 -13.18 0.44 9.40
N ARG A 108 -12.41 0.13 8.36
CA ARG A 108 -12.91 -0.18 7.02
C ARG A 108 -12.82 -1.67 6.74
N SER A 109 -13.93 -2.27 6.33
CA SER A 109 -13.97 -3.63 5.81
C SER A 109 -13.53 -3.63 4.35
N MET A 110 -12.47 -4.36 4.02
CA MET A 110 -11.83 -4.36 2.70
C MET A 110 -11.45 -5.78 2.26
N ARG A 111 -11.39 -6.00 0.95
CA ARG A 111 -10.95 -7.28 0.34
C ARG A 111 -9.59 -7.07 -0.33
N PHE A 112 -8.70 -8.05 -0.20
CA PHE A 112 -7.40 -8.10 -0.87
C PHE A 112 -7.21 -9.49 -1.49
N SER A 113 -6.12 -9.70 -2.23
CA SER A 113 -5.71 -11.07 -2.57
C SER A 113 -5.36 -11.89 -1.33
N GLU A 114 -5.29 -13.21 -1.48
CA GLU A 114 -4.92 -14.13 -0.38
C GLU A 114 -3.54 -13.77 0.21
N ALA A 115 -2.52 -13.63 -0.64
CA ALA A 115 -1.16 -13.30 -0.22
C ALA A 115 -1.05 -11.95 0.53
N VAL A 116 -1.83 -10.94 0.12
CA VAL A 116 -1.89 -9.65 0.82
C VAL A 116 -2.63 -9.80 2.15
N THR A 117 -3.71 -10.58 2.16
CA THR A 117 -4.51 -10.85 3.36
C THR A 117 -3.69 -11.54 4.44
N GLU A 118 -2.89 -12.55 4.08
CA GLU A 118 -1.95 -13.21 5.00
C GLU A 118 -1.00 -12.21 5.65
N VAL A 119 -0.32 -11.38 4.85
CA VAL A 119 0.60 -10.35 5.37
C VAL A 119 -0.09 -9.39 6.33
N LEU A 120 -1.27 -8.88 5.97
CA LEU A 120 -2.00 -7.91 6.79
C LEU A 120 -2.46 -8.51 8.13
N LEU A 121 -2.77 -9.80 8.15
CA LEU A 121 -3.20 -10.52 9.34
C LEU A 121 -2.02 -10.96 10.20
N ASP A 122 -0.89 -11.37 9.63
CA ASP A 122 0.29 -11.81 10.37
C ASP A 122 0.97 -10.67 11.14
N ALA A 123 0.78 -9.43 10.70
CA ALA A 123 1.26 -8.23 11.37
C ALA A 123 0.79 -8.10 12.84
N ARG A 124 -0.28 -8.79 13.23
CA ARG A 124 -0.79 -8.84 14.62
C ARG A 124 0.00 -9.80 15.52
N GLU A 125 0.70 -10.78 14.94
CA GLU A 125 1.33 -11.90 15.67
C GLU A 125 2.79 -11.62 16.01
N ALA A 126 3.38 -10.56 15.45
CA ALA A 126 4.66 -10.07 15.92
C ALA A 126 4.50 -9.59 17.39
N PRO A 127 5.22 -10.18 18.36
CA PRO A 127 5.22 -9.62 19.70
C PRO A 127 5.68 -8.17 19.59
N ALA A 128 5.09 -7.28 20.40
CA ALA A 128 5.59 -5.92 20.59
C ALA A 128 7.05 -6.00 21.07
N GLY A 129 7.97 -6.10 20.12
CA GLY A 129 9.40 -6.29 20.33
C GLY A 129 9.98 -4.96 20.73
N SER A 130 10.41 -4.88 21.99
CA SER A 130 11.15 -3.76 22.54
C SER A 130 12.35 -3.40 21.67
N ARG A 131 12.36 -2.20 21.08
CA ARG A 131 13.44 -1.21 21.12
C ARG A 131 13.11 0.03 20.30
#